data_AF-A0A1Y3NLD8-F1
#
_entry.id   AF-A0A1Y3NLD8-F1
#
_cell.length_a   1.000
_cell.length_b   1.000
_cell.length_c   1.000
_cell.angle_alpha   90.00
_cell.angle_beta   90.00
_cell.angle_gamma   90.00
#
_symmetry.space_group_name_H-M   'P 1'
#
loop_
_entity.id
_entity.type
_entity.pdbx_description
1 polymer ?
#
loop_
_entity_poly.entity_id
_entity_poly.type
_entity_poly.pdbx_seq_one_letter_code
_entity_poly.pdbx_strand_id
1 'polypeptide(L)'
;KTLKESVSLRMKRWYIFRTFISMRAKNIFSELLLRRGYTGSLKFSHSNRQLILKVSYYSQVNAAGNESYEKDPKSLSGGEKSFSTICLLLSLWETMGCPIRGLDEFDVFMDAVNRRISMKMLIESARDTAQTQYIMITPQDMSNIQEFGLDDSLRIIRMEDPERREAYV
;
A
#
# COMPACT_ATOMS: atom_id res chain seq x y z
N LYS A 1 -41.78 -5.56 3.72
CA LYS A 1 -41.50 -5.86 5.14
C LYS A 1 -40.05 -5.56 5.50
N THR A 2 -39.42 -6.63 5.96
CA THR A 2 -38.04 -6.79 6.45
C THR A 2 -36.91 -6.49 5.45
N LEU A 3 -37.10 -6.77 4.15
CA LEU A 3 -36.03 -6.55 3.16
C LEU A 3 -35.69 -5.06 2.96
N LYS A 4 -36.71 -4.19 2.87
CA LYS A 4 -36.51 -2.74 2.70
C LYS A 4 -35.77 -2.15 3.90
N GLU A 5 -36.16 -2.54 5.11
CA GLU A 5 -35.51 -2.12 6.35
C GLU A 5 -34.06 -2.60 6.44
N SER A 6 -33.78 -3.85 6.07
CA SER A 6 -32.43 -4.42 6.02
C SER A 6 -31.53 -3.68 5.01
N VAL A 7 -32.05 -3.34 3.82
CA VAL A 7 -31.33 -2.54 2.83
C VAL A 7 -31.04 -1.15 3.38
N SER A 8 -32.03 -0.47 3.97
CA SER A 8 -31.82 0.86 4.56
C SER A 8 -30.77 0.84 5.68
N LEU A 9 -30.75 -0.19 6.53
CA LEU A 9 -29.75 -0.34 7.58
C LEU A 9 -28.34 -0.55 7.00
N ARG A 10 -28.21 -1.42 5.99
CA ARG A 10 -26.92 -1.66 5.33
C ARG A 10 -26.39 -0.41 4.64
N MET A 11 -27.25 0.38 3.99
CA MET A 11 -26.86 1.64 3.35
C MET A 11 -26.37 2.67 4.38
N LYS A 12 -27.05 2.78 5.54
CA LYS A 12 -26.61 3.64 6.65
C LYS A 12 -25.23 3.21 7.18
N ARG A 13 -25.05 1.91 7.44
CA ARG A 13 -23.76 1.35 7.89
C ARG A 13 -22.66 1.58 6.87
N TRP A 14 -22.93 1.32 5.59
CA TRP A 14 -21.98 1.56 4.51
C TRP A 14 -21.52 3.03 4.46
N TYR A 15 -22.44 3.99 4.59
CA TYR A 15 -22.07 5.41 4.60
C TYR A 15 -21.14 5.75 5.77
N ILE A 16 -21.46 5.21 6.97
CA ILE A 16 -20.64 5.39 8.18
C ILE A 16 -19.25 4.76 7.98
N PHE A 17 -19.17 3.49 7.59
CA PHE A 17 -17.91 2.79 7.36
C PHE A 17 -17.06 3.49 6.31
N ARG A 18 -17.65 3.87 5.18
CA ARG A 18 -16.95 4.57 4.11
C ARG A 18 -16.30 5.86 4.62
N THR A 19 -17.01 6.64 5.45
CA THR A 19 -16.47 7.87 6.04
C THR A 19 -15.31 7.57 6.98
N PHE A 20 -15.46 6.61 7.89
CA PHE A 20 -14.40 6.24 8.83
C PHE A 20 -13.16 5.66 8.14
N ILE A 21 -13.35 4.76 7.17
CA ILE A 21 -12.27 4.18 6.37
C ILE A 21 -11.52 5.29 5.64
N SER A 22 -12.24 6.22 4.98
CA SER A 22 -11.61 7.33 4.27
C SER A 22 -10.80 8.24 5.19
N MET A 23 -11.30 8.53 6.40
CA MET A 23 -10.59 9.36 7.37
C MET A 23 -9.35 8.67 7.93
N ARG A 24 -9.47 7.40 8.33
CA ARG A 24 -8.32 6.66 8.85
C ARG A 24 -7.26 6.44 7.78
N ALA A 25 -7.65 6.09 6.55
CA ALA A 25 -6.72 5.86 5.46
C ALA A 25 -5.92 7.13 5.14
N LYS A 26 -6.56 8.31 5.18
CA LYS A 26 -5.85 9.59 5.05
C LYS A 26 -4.75 9.76 6.09
N ASN A 27 -5.07 9.54 7.36
CA ASN A 27 -4.12 9.74 8.46
C ASN A 27 -2.95 8.76 8.38
N ILE A 28 -3.24 7.47 8.20
CA ILE A 28 -2.23 6.42 8.10
C ILE A 28 -1.35 6.64 6.86
N PHE A 29 -1.94 7.01 5.73
CA PHE A 29 -1.17 7.31 4.52
C PHE A 29 -0.16 8.44 4.73
N SER A 30 -0.57 9.54 5.35
CA SER A 30 0.32 10.65 5.68
C SER A 30 1.41 10.22 6.66
N GLU A 31 1.09 9.40 7.67
CA GLU A 31 2.08 8.86 8.61
C GLU A 31 3.14 7.99 7.92
N LEU A 32 2.70 7.05 7.06
CA LEU A 32 3.59 6.15 6.34
C LEU A 32 4.53 6.91 5.39
N LEU A 33 4.06 7.98 4.76
CA LEU A 33 4.91 8.86 3.94
C LEU A 33 5.96 9.61 4.78
N LEU A 34 5.58 10.08 5.96
CA LEU A 34 6.49 10.81 6.85
C LEU A 34 7.67 9.96 7.31
N ARG A 35 7.52 8.63 7.40
CA ARG A 35 8.63 7.71 7.71
C ARG A 35 9.81 7.83 6.75
N ARG A 36 9.60 8.34 5.54
CA ARG A 36 10.64 8.58 4.52
C ARG A 36 10.90 10.07 4.23
N GLY A 37 10.39 10.97 5.09
CA GLY A 37 10.49 12.42 4.89
C GLY A 37 9.62 12.96 3.76
N TYR A 38 8.61 12.20 3.34
CA TYR A 38 7.62 12.65 2.37
C TYR A 38 6.39 13.21 3.08
N THR A 39 5.70 14.11 2.40
CA THR A 39 4.39 14.60 2.81
C THR A 39 3.38 14.21 1.75
N GLY A 40 2.12 14.08 2.14
CA GLY A 40 1.09 13.73 1.17
C GLY A 40 -0.30 13.67 1.77
N SER A 41 -1.30 13.60 0.90
CA SER A 41 -2.70 13.53 1.28
C SER A 41 -3.51 12.66 0.33
N LEU A 42 -4.56 12.03 0.88
CA LEU A 42 -5.58 11.33 0.10
C LEU A 42 -6.85 12.18 0.05
N LYS A 43 -7.38 12.41 -1.15
CA LYS A 43 -8.67 13.07 -1.34
C LYS A 43 -9.66 12.09 -1.96
N PHE A 44 -10.58 11.61 -1.13
CA PHE A 44 -11.70 10.76 -1.54
C PHE A 44 -12.89 11.64 -1.95
N SER A 45 -13.27 11.60 -3.22
CA SER A 45 -14.52 12.17 -3.73
C SER A 45 -15.51 11.04 -4.03
N HIS A 46 -16.34 10.72 -3.05
CA HIS A 46 -17.29 9.60 -3.14
C HIS A 46 -18.43 9.85 -4.13
N SER A 47 -18.86 11.10 -4.31
CA SER A 47 -19.86 11.47 -5.32
C SER A 47 -19.35 11.22 -6.73
N ASN A 48 -18.08 11.57 -6.97
CA ASN A 48 -17.44 11.47 -8.29
C ASN A 48 -16.74 10.12 -8.49
N ARG A 49 -16.75 9.25 -7.47
CA ARG A 49 -16.04 7.95 -7.46
C ARG A 49 -14.55 8.10 -7.76
N GLN A 50 -13.92 9.14 -7.21
CA GLN A 50 -12.53 9.49 -7.46
C GLN A 50 -11.72 9.42 -6.17
N LEU A 51 -10.50 8.89 -6.28
CA LEU A 51 -9.46 9.00 -5.27
C LEU A 51 -8.29 9.75 -5.90
N ILE A 52 -7.92 10.87 -5.30
CA ILE A 52 -6.76 11.66 -5.72
C ILE A 52 -5.69 11.47 -4.65
N LEU A 53 -4.58 10.88 -5.08
CA LEU A 53 -3.34 10.79 -4.34
C LEU A 53 -2.55 12.08 -4.55
N LYS A 54 -1.95 12.64 -3.50
CA LYS A 54 -1.01 13.76 -3.63
C LYS A 54 0.20 13.50 -2.76
N VAL A 55 1.40 13.63 -3.32
CA VAL A 55 2.66 13.34 -2.63
C VAL A 55 3.66 14.44 -2.95
N SER A 56 4.46 14.81 -1.95
CA SER A 56 5.47 15.86 -2.01
C SER A 56 6.63 15.43 -1.12
N TYR A 57 7.80 15.98 -1.35
CA TYR A 57 8.99 15.64 -0.58
C TYR A 57 9.58 16.91 0.03
N TYR A 58 10.17 16.78 1.22
CA TYR A 58 11.04 17.81 1.77
C TYR A 58 12.42 17.67 1.12
N SER A 59 12.64 18.26 -0.05
CA SER A 59 14.02 18.46 -0.53
C SER A 59 14.14 19.88 -1.01
N GLN A 60 14.95 20.58 -0.23
CA GLN A 60 15.52 21.87 -0.47
C GLN A 60 14.46 22.96 -0.54
N VAL A 61 14.27 23.56 0.64
CA VAL A 61 14.35 25.01 0.79
C VAL A 61 15.35 25.51 -0.27
N ASN A 62 14.84 25.94 -1.43
CA ASN A 62 15.59 26.90 -2.22
C ASN A 62 15.90 28.04 -1.24
N ALA A 63 17.11 28.59 -1.28
CA ALA A 63 17.57 29.72 -0.47
C ALA A 63 16.70 31.01 -0.61
N ALA A 64 15.52 30.90 -1.25
CA ALA A 64 14.49 31.92 -1.46
C ALA A 64 13.19 31.69 -0.64
N GLY A 65 13.18 30.75 0.31
CA GLY A 65 12.29 30.85 1.48
C GLY A 65 10.78 30.72 1.27
N ASN A 66 10.26 30.09 0.20
CA ASN A 66 8.83 29.78 0.11
C ASN A 66 8.52 28.57 -0.79
N GLU A 67 7.51 27.81 -0.36
CA GLU A 67 6.69 26.80 -1.06
C GLU A 67 7.19 25.35 -1.17
N SER A 68 6.48 24.45 -0.47
CA SER A 68 6.46 23.01 -0.71
C SER A 68 5.81 22.70 -2.05
N TYR A 69 6.56 22.20 -3.02
CA TYR A 69 6.01 21.83 -4.34
C TYR A 69 5.12 20.58 -4.25
N GLU A 70 3.81 20.77 -4.38
CA GLU A 70 2.83 19.68 -4.49
C GLU A 70 2.92 19.05 -5.88
N LYS A 71 3.44 17.82 -6.00
CA LYS A 71 3.55 17.11 -7.29
C LYS A 71 2.31 16.26 -7.56
N ASP A 72 1.84 16.32 -8.81
CA ASP A 72 0.85 15.38 -9.34
C ASP A 72 1.44 13.95 -9.31
N PRO A 73 0.70 12.90 -8.92
CA PRO A 73 1.15 11.51 -9.03
C PRO A 73 1.80 11.15 -10.37
N LYS A 74 1.39 11.81 -11.46
CA LYS A 74 1.98 11.60 -12.80
C LYS A 74 3.42 12.10 -12.91
N SER A 75 3.79 13.15 -12.17
CA SER A 75 5.13 13.75 -12.18
C SER A 75 6.09 13.20 -11.13
N LEU A 76 5.64 12.22 -10.34
CA LEU A 76 6.49 11.47 -9.41
C LEU A 76 7.51 10.60 -10.17
N SER A 77 8.70 10.45 -9.59
CA SER A 77 9.71 9.50 -10.07
C SER A 77 9.19 8.05 -9.96
N GLY A 78 9.78 7.12 -10.71
CA GLY A 78 9.38 5.71 -10.67
C GLY A 78 9.39 5.13 -9.24
N GLY A 79 10.42 5.50 -8.46
CA GLY A 79 10.53 5.10 -7.06
C GLY A 79 9.48 5.71 -6.14
N GLU A 80 9.17 7.01 -6.33
CA GLU A 80 8.13 7.70 -5.57
C GLU A 80 6.73 7.12 -5.82
N LYS A 81 6.43 6.76 -7.07
CA LYS A 81 5.17 6.10 -7.46
C LYS A 81 5.01 4.75 -6.76
N SER A 82 6.04 3.93 -6.80
CA SER A 82 6.05 2.60 -6.18
C SER A 82 5.89 2.68 -4.67
N PHE A 83 6.64 3.58 -4.01
CA PHE A 83 6.54 3.77 -2.57
C PHE A 83 5.16 4.31 -2.14
N SER A 84 4.65 5.33 -2.84
CA SER A 84 3.35 5.91 -2.52
C SER A 84 2.20 4.92 -2.73
N THR A 85 2.34 4.00 -3.70
CA THR A 85 1.39 2.91 -3.91
C THR A 85 1.36 1.94 -2.73
N ILE A 86 2.53 1.57 -2.18
CA ILE A 86 2.61 0.71 -0.99
C ILE A 86 2.06 1.41 0.25
N CYS A 87 2.38 2.70 0.45
CA CYS A 87 1.78 3.48 1.53
C CYS A 87 0.25 3.54 1.42
N LEU A 88 -0.27 3.74 0.21
CA LEU A 88 -1.72 3.73 -0.05
C LEU A 88 -2.32 2.36 0.30
N LEU A 89 -1.71 1.28 -0.18
CA LEU A 89 -2.18 -0.07 0.09
C LEU A 89 -2.23 -0.38 1.59
N LEU A 90 -1.13 -0.13 2.31
CA LEU A 90 -1.05 -0.34 3.75
C LEU A 90 -2.08 0.50 4.50
N SER A 91 -2.25 1.77 4.12
CA SER A 91 -3.25 2.66 4.72
C SER A 91 -4.67 2.14 4.55
N LEU A 92 -4.97 1.52 3.41
CA LEU A 92 -6.27 0.91 3.15
C LEU A 92 -6.43 -0.39 3.94
N TRP A 93 -5.41 -1.25 3.92
CA TRP A 93 -5.43 -2.51 4.64
C TRP A 93 -5.65 -2.32 6.13
N GLU A 94 -4.92 -1.43 6.79
CA GLU A 94 -5.07 -1.20 8.23
C GLU A 94 -6.48 -0.70 8.60
N THR A 95 -7.17 -0.02 7.68
CA THR A 95 -8.55 0.42 7.89
C THR A 95 -9.61 -0.63 7.60
N MET A 96 -9.22 -1.72 6.94
CA MET A 96 -10.10 -2.81 6.55
C MET A 96 -9.86 -4.03 7.44
N GLY A 97 -10.92 -4.47 8.12
CA GLY A 97 -10.93 -5.73 8.85
C GLY A 97 -10.97 -6.91 7.88
N CYS A 98 -9.79 -7.45 7.56
CA CYS A 98 -9.65 -8.63 6.70
C CYS A 98 -8.70 -9.64 7.37
N PRO A 99 -9.11 -10.90 7.58
CA PRO A 99 -8.27 -11.90 8.23
C PRO A 99 -7.15 -12.43 7.33
N ILE A 100 -7.27 -12.28 6.00
CA ILE A 100 -6.27 -12.71 5.02
C ILE A 100 -6.04 -11.59 4.02
N ARG A 101 -4.78 -11.23 3.76
CA ARG A 101 -4.38 -10.21 2.79
C ARG A 101 -3.44 -10.83 1.76
N GLY A 102 -3.80 -10.71 0.49
CA GLY A 102 -3.04 -11.24 -0.64
C GLY A 102 -2.46 -10.11 -1.49
N LEU A 103 -1.22 -10.26 -1.93
CA LEU A 103 -0.60 -9.46 -2.99
C LEU A 103 0.08 -10.36 -4.00
N ASP A 104 -0.07 -10.02 -5.26
CA ASP A 104 0.61 -10.65 -6.37
C ASP A 104 1.39 -9.58 -7.15
N GLU A 105 2.55 -9.96 -7.68
CA GLU A 105 3.43 -9.12 -8.50
C GLU A 105 3.71 -7.70 -7.94
N PHE A 106 3.68 -7.54 -6.62
CA PHE A 106 3.69 -6.22 -5.98
C PHE A 106 5.00 -5.44 -6.18
N ASP A 107 6.10 -6.11 -6.52
CA ASP A 107 7.44 -5.54 -6.67
C ASP A 107 7.99 -5.52 -8.10
N VAL A 108 7.22 -6.00 -9.11
CA VAL A 108 7.69 -6.17 -10.49
C VAL A 108 8.20 -4.86 -11.13
N PHE A 109 7.61 -3.72 -10.76
CA PHE A 109 7.98 -2.40 -11.29
C PHE A 109 8.89 -1.58 -10.36
N MET A 110 9.42 -2.20 -9.30
CA MET A 110 10.27 -1.52 -8.32
C MET A 110 11.75 -1.77 -8.60
N ASP A 111 12.58 -0.74 -8.47
CA ASP A 111 14.02 -0.92 -8.38
C ASP A 111 14.41 -1.61 -7.05
N ALA A 112 15.67 -2.05 -6.94
CA ALA A 112 16.15 -2.80 -5.78
C ALA A 112 16.02 -2.02 -4.45
N VAL A 113 16.20 -0.69 -4.46
CA VAL A 113 16.13 0.14 -3.26
C VAL A 113 14.69 0.26 -2.77
N ASN A 114 13.78 0.58 -3.68
CA ASN A 114 12.36 0.73 -3.36
C ASN A 114 11.73 -0.62 -3.01
N ARG A 115 12.11 -1.70 -3.70
CA ARG A 115 11.69 -3.06 -3.36
C ARG A 115 12.05 -3.42 -1.92
N ARG A 116 13.29 -3.17 -1.50
CA ARG A 116 13.75 -3.46 -0.13
C ARG A 116 12.93 -2.72 0.92
N ILE A 117 12.65 -1.43 0.68
CA ILE A 117 11.87 -0.59 1.58
C ILE A 117 10.41 -1.06 1.64
N SER A 118 9.80 -1.32 0.49
CA SER A 118 8.42 -1.83 0.40
C SER A 118 8.25 -3.16 1.12
N MET A 119 9.19 -4.09 0.92
CA MET A 119 9.20 -5.38 1.62
C MET A 119 9.27 -5.21 3.13
N LYS A 120 10.17 -4.35 3.62
CA LYS A 120 10.28 -4.05 5.05
C LYS A 120 8.95 -3.56 5.62
N MET A 121 8.32 -2.58 4.96
CA MET A 121 7.05 -2.01 5.41
C MET A 121 5.91 -3.03 5.41
N LEU A 122 5.86 -3.90 4.40
CA LEU A 122 4.86 -4.97 4.30
C LEU A 122 5.02 -6.00 5.42
N ILE A 123 6.26 -6.43 5.72
CA ILE A 123 6.56 -7.38 6.80
C ILE A 123 6.26 -6.76 8.17
N GLU A 124 6.70 -5.51 8.41
CA GLU A 124 6.40 -4.79 9.65
C GLU A 124 4.89 -4.65 9.86
N SER A 125 4.14 -4.24 8.82
CA SER A 125 2.68 -4.16 8.90
C SER A 125 2.01 -5.50 9.20
N ALA A 126 2.54 -6.60 8.65
CA ALA A 126 2.04 -7.95 8.93
C ALA A 126 2.27 -8.34 10.39
N ARG A 127 3.47 -8.03 10.93
CA ARG A 127 3.82 -8.29 12.33
C ARG A 127 2.97 -7.47 13.31
N ASP A 128 2.66 -6.22 12.97
CA ASP A 128 1.83 -5.35 13.80
C ASP A 128 0.35 -5.78 13.83
N THR A 129 -0.07 -6.67 12.92
CA THR A 129 -1.46 -7.13 12.81
C THR A 129 -1.62 -8.57 13.29
N ALA A 130 -1.72 -8.76 14.61
CA ALA A 130 -1.70 -10.05 15.31
C ALA A 130 -2.80 -11.10 14.93
N GLN A 131 -3.70 -10.80 13.99
CA GLN A 131 -4.77 -11.69 13.54
C GLN A 131 -4.99 -11.67 12.02
N THR A 132 -4.00 -11.24 11.24
CA THR A 132 -4.10 -11.22 9.79
C THR A 132 -2.97 -12.01 9.15
N GLN A 133 -3.33 -12.96 8.29
CA GLN A 133 -2.37 -13.69 7.47
C GLN A 133 -2.05 -12.89 6.21
N TYR A 134 -0.77 -12.73 5.90
CA TYR A 134 -0.31 -12.11 4.67
C TYR A 134 0.22 -13.18 3.73
N ILE A 135 -0.23 -13.13 2.47
CA ILE A 135 0.25 -13.97 1.38
C ILE A 135 0.79 -13.04 0.31
N MET A 136 2.09 -13.11 0.06
CA MET A 136 2.75 -12.31 -0.97
C MET A 136 3.34 -13.24 -2.00
N ILE A 137 3.00 -13.00 -3.26
CA ILE A 137 3.51 -13.72 -4.42
C ILE A 137 4.33 -12.73 -5.24
N THR A 138 5.51 -13.18 -5.64
CA THR A 138 6.40 -12.39 -6.49
C THR A 138 7.21 -13.33 -7.39
N PRO A 139 7.45 -12.95 -8.66
CA PRO A 139 8.38 -13.66 -9.53
C PRO A 139 9.85 -13.30 -9.23
N GLN A 140 10.11 -12.34 -8.34
CA GLN A 140 11.44 -11.85 -8.01
C GLN A 140 12.10 -12.72 -6.92
N ASP A 141 13.42 -12.85 -7.02
CA ASP A 141 14.19 -13.63 -6.03
C ASP A 141 14.22 -12.96 -4.65
N MET A 142 14.06 -13.77 -3.61
CA MET A 142 13.96 -13.38 -2.20
C MET A 142 15.19 -13.81 -1.39
N SER A 143 16.33 -14.02 -2.04
CA SER A 143 17.59 -14.46 -1.42
C SER A 143 18.09 -13.53 -0.28
N ASN A 144 17.80 -12.23 -0.34
CA ASN A 144 18.22 -11.26 0.69
C ASN A 144 17.23 -11.08 1.86
N ILE A 145 16.22 -11.94 1.97
CA ILE A 145 15.16 -11.80 2.98
C ILE A 145 15.63 -11.98 4.43
N GLN A 146 16.80 -12.61 4.63
CA GLN A 146 17.40 -12.81 5.96
C GLN A 146 17.63 -11.48 6.69
N GLU A 147 17.78 -10.38 5.94
CA GLU A 147 17.91 -9.03 6.48
C GLU A 147 16.68 -8.54 7.28
N PHE A 148 15.51 -9.14 7.07
CA PHE A 148 14.27 -8.73 7.73
C PHE A 148 13.95 -9.52 9.01
N GLY A 149 14.88 -10.40 9.44
CA GLY A 149 14.73 -11.27 10.59
C GLY A 149 13.82 -12.45 10.28
N LEU A 150 14.38 -13.65 10.23
CA LEU A 150 13.62 -14.89 10.10
C LEU A 150 13.17 -15.31 11.50
N ASP A 151 11.87 -15.17 11.76
CA ASP A 151 11.20 -15.69 12.95
C ASP A 151 10.01 -16.55 12.50
N ASP A 152 9.30 -17.16 13.45
CA ASP A 152 8.14 -18.02 13.16
C ASP A 152 6.97 -17.29 12.49
N SER A 153 6.98 -15.94 12.44
CA SER A 153 5.96 -15.14 11.77
C SER A 153 6.16 -15.02 10.25
N LEU A 154 7.35 -15.37 9.72
CA LEU A 154 7.69 -15.25 8.31
C LEU A 154 8.05 -16.61 7.70
N ARG A 155 7.23 -17.08 6.77
CA ARG A 155 7.49 -18.30 5.98
C ARG A 155 7.70 -17.97 4.52
N ILE A 156 8.73 -18.57 3.92
CA ILE A 156 9.07 -18.40 2.51
C ILE A 156 8.97 -19.75 1.83
N ILE A 157 8.28 -19.78 0.70
CA ILE A 157 8.11 -20.98 -0.11
C ILE A 157 8.62 -20.62 -1.50
N ARG A 158 9.78 -21.19 -1.88
CA ARG A 158 10.31 -21.09 -3.24
C ARG A 158 9.68 -22.19 -4.08
N MET A 159 9.02 -21.81 -5.17
CA MET A 159 8.52 -22.74 -6.17
C MET A 159 9.63 -23.14 -7.14
N GLU A 160 9.52 -24.31 -7.74
CA GLU A 160 10.39 -24.71 -8.85
C GLU A 160 10.18 -23.80 -10.05
N ASP A 161 11.21 -23.66 -10.87
CA ASP A 161 11.13 -22.85 -12.08
C ASP A 161 10.04 -23.42 -13.02
N PRO A 162 9.21 -22.56 -13.64
CA PRO A 162 8.13 -23.03 -14.50
C PRO A 162 8.67 -23.77 -15.72
N GLU A 163 8.07 -24.92 -16.05
CA GLU A 163 8.35 -25.63 -17.30
C GLU A 163 8.00 -24.72 -18.49
N ARG A 164 9.04 -24.18 -19.13
CA ARG A 164 8.86 -23.47 -20.40
C ARG A 164 8.56 -24.52 -21.46
N ARG A 165 7.28 -24.69 -21.82
CA ARG A 165 6.93 -25.35 -23.08
C ARG A 165 7.61 -24.55 -24.19
N GLU A 166 8.66 -25.11 -24.78
CA GLU A 166 9.22 -24.58 -26.01
C GLU A 166 8.06 -24.40 -26.98
N ALA A 167 7.81 -23.16 -27.38
CA ALA A 167 6.87 -22.89 -28.46
C ALA A 167 7.46 -23.60 -29.68
N TYR A 168 6.88 -24.74 -30.04
CA TYR A 168 7.19 -25.43 -31.28
C TYR A 168 7.04 -24.39 -32.42
N VAL A 169 8.18 -24.11 -33.05
CA VAL A 169 8.33 -23.24 -34.23
C VAL A 169 7.57 -23.84 -35.41
#